data_AF-A0A8S3JAV7-F1
#
_entry.id   AF-A0A8S3JAV7-F1
#
_cell.length_a   1.000
_cell.length_b   1.000
_cell.length_c   1.000
_cell.angle_alpha   90.00
_cell.angle_beta   90.00
_cell.angle_gamma   90.00
#
_symmetry.space_group_name_H-M   'P 1'
#
loop_
_entity.id
_entity.type
_entity.pdbx_description
1 polymer ?
#
loop_
_entity_poly.entity_id
_entity_poly.type
_entity_poly.pdbx_seq_one_letter_code
_entity_poly.pdbx_strand_id
1 'polypeptide(L)'
;LTLFLLDSLRPIEHRNVYDAKQIRILILPTKIDAEKKRVPQYEELFHETYDDDDENDNDDSQSDNDEDDDNISMRIESSEAREKRLKRHWLKRRDKALANYYKYRQHSYSSALIMFELAYLLSKDTNEQLW
;
A
#
# COMPACT_ATOMS: atom_id res chain seq x y z
N LEU A 1 -12.25 -9.08 -16.85
CA LEU A 1 -12.87 -7.76 -16.67
C LEU A 1 -11.74 -6.75 -16.47
N THR A 2 -11.79 -5.60 -17.13
CA THR A 2 -10.79 -4.53 -17.00
C THR A 2 -11.49 -3.28 -16.48
N LEU A 3 -10.99 -2.70 -15.38
CA LEU A 3 -11.53 -1.53 -14.72
C LEU A 3 -10.60 -0.34 -14.93
N PHE A 4 -11.17 0.77 -15.39
CA PHE A 4 -10.45 2.04 -15.52
C PHE A 4 -10.83 2.95 -14.36
N LEU A 5 -9.84 3.32 -13.54
CA LEU A 5 -10.02 4.21 -12.39
C LEU A 5 -9.55 5.60 -12.74
N LEU A 6 -10.46 6.57 -12.69
CA LEU A 6 -10.17 7.99 -12.82
C LEU A 6 -10.61 8.70 -11.54
N ASP A 7 -9.66 8.96 -10.66
CA ASP A 7 -9.89 9.65 -9.40
C ASP A 7 -8.74 10.62 -9.11
N SER A 8 -9.08 11.75 -8.50
CA SER A 8 -8.16 12.77 -8.01
C SER A 8 -7.65 12.46 -6.60
N LEU A 9 -8.32 11.61 -5.81
CA LEU A 9 -7.91 11.33 -4.43
C LEU A 9 -6.52 10.68 -4.37
N ARG A 10 -5.67 11.19 -3.48
CA ARG A 10 -4.32 10.67 -3.20
C ARG A 10 -4.13 10.47 -1.70
N PRO A 11 -3.32 9.49 -1.27
CA PRO A 11 -2.61 8.53 -2.12
C PRO A 11 -3.55 7.50 -2.75
N ILE A 12 -3.09 6.89 -3.85
CA ILE A 12 -3.83 5.82 -4.55
C ILE A 12 -3.89 4.60 -3.63
N GLU A 13 -4.95 3.80 -3.72
CA GLU A 13 -4.98 2.54 -2.99
C GLU A 13 -3.82 1.63 -3.42
N HIS A 14 -2.95 1.23 -2.47
CA HIS A 14 -1.71 0.51 -2.78
C HIS A 14 -1.97 -0.78 -3.58
N ARG A 15 -3.03 -1.53 -3.26
CA ARG A 15 -3.41 -2.75 -3.99
C ARG A 15 -3.72 -2.49 -5.46
N ASN A 16 -4.37 -1.37 -5.77
CA ASN A 16 -4.72 -0.99 -7.14
C ASN A 16 -3.49 -0.67 -7.99
N VAL A 17 -2.37 -0.29 -7.37
CA VAL A 17 -1.11 -0.03 -8.07
C VAL A 17 -0.46 -1.32 -8.54
N TYR A 18 -0.53 -2.39 -7.73
CA TYR A 18 0.09 -3.67 -8.05
C TYR A 18 -0.81 -4.58 -8.89
N ASP A 19 -2.13 -4.38 -8.87
CA ASP A 19 -3.04 -5.08 -9.78
C ASP A 19 -3.02 -4.47 -11.19
N ALA A 20 -1.94 -4.75 -11.92
CA ALA A 20 -1.80 -4.41 -13.33
C ALA A 20 -2.59 -5.35 -14.26
N LYS A 21 -3.34 -6.33 -13.76
CA LYS A 21 -4.13 -7.22 -14.62
C LYS A 21 -5.51 -6.66 -14.85
N GLN A 22 -6.20 -6.30 -13.78
CA GLN A 22 -7.60 -5.88 -13.85
C GLN A 22 -7.73 -4.35 -13.78
N ILE A 23 -6.84 -3.66 -13.07
CA ILE A 23 -6.99 -2.24 -12.79
C ILE A 23 -6.08 -1.41 -13.72
N ARG A 24 -6.64 -0.34 -14.27
CA ARG A 24 -5.96 0.66 -15.10
C ARG A 24 -6.21 2.03 -14.51
N ILE A 25 -5.21 2.61 -13.85
CA ILE A 25 -5.34 3.93 -13.22
C ILE A 25 -5.01 5.00 -14.26
N LEU A 26 -5.92 5.95 -14.44
CA LEU A 26 -5.78 7.07 -15.36
C LEU A 26 -5.18 8.27 -14.61
N ILE A 27 -3.93 8.61 -14.97
CA ILE A 27 -3.16 9.72 -14.38
C ILE A 27 -2.45 10.44 -15.51
N LEU A 28 -2.20 11.73 -15.34
CA LEU A 28 -1.35 12.52 -16.23
C LEU A 28 0.02 11.86 -16.42
N PRO A 29 0.52 11.69 -17.66
CA PRO A 29 1.81 11.07 -17.94
C PRO A 29 2.98 11.72 -17.19
N THR A 30 2.93 13.03 -16.98
CA THR A 30 3.97 13.80 -16.26
C THR A 30 4.03 13.51 -14.76
N LYS A 31 3.00 12.88 -14.18
CA LYS A 31 2.86 12.65 -12.74
C LYS A 31 2.96 11.18 -12.34
N ILE A 32 2.87 10.26 -13.30
CA ILE A 32 2.83 8.82 -13.03
C ILE A 32 4.07 8.35 -12.24
N ASP A 33 5.26 8.84 -12.59
CA ASP A 33 6.51 8.42 -11.95
C ASP A 33 6.60 8.91 -10.50
N ALA A 34 6.14 10.14 -10.23
CA ALA A 34 6.12 10.70 -8.89
C ALA A 34 5.13 9.95 -7.99
N GLU A 35 3.94 9.62 -8.49
CA GLU A 35 2.93 8.87 -7.73
C GLU A 35 3.39 7.43 -7.47
N LYS A 36 3.98 6.75 -8.46
CA LYS A 36 4.53 5.39 -8.30
C LYS A 36 5.66 5.33 -7.29
N LYS A 37 6.55 6.32 -7.27
CA LYS A 37 7.67 6.40 -6.31
C LYS A 37 7.22 6.58 -4.85
N ARG A 38 6.00 7.11 -4.62
CA ARG A 38 5.46 7.29 -3.27
C ARG A 38 4.92 5.99 -2.68
N VAL A 39 4.49 5.06 -3.52
CA VAL A 39 3.99 3.75 -3.08
C VAL A 39 5.16 2.99 -2.44
N PRO A 40 4.95 2.32 -1.29
CA PRO A 40 5.97 1.43 -0.71
C PRO A 40 6.43 0.36 -1.71
N GLN A 41 7.45 -0.43 -1.39
CA GLN A 41 7.86 -1.53 -2.27
C GLN A 41 6.96 -2.76 -2.08
N TYR A 42 6.86 -3.61 -3.11
CA TYR A 42 6.00 -4.79 -3.07
C TYR A 42 6.36 -5.70 -1.89
N GLU A 43 7.65 -5.96 -1.68
CA GLU A 43 8.20 -6.84 -0.64
C GLU A 43 8.06 -6.27 0.79
N GLU A 44 7.72 -4.98 0.90
CA GLU A 44 7.38 -4.35 2.17
C GLU A 44 5.91 -4.54 2.55
N LEU A 45 5.04 -4.74 1.55
CA LEU A 45 3.59 -4.81 1.73
C LEU A 45 3.04 -6.23 1.63
N PHE A 46 3.63 -7.05 0.76
CA PHE A 46 3.17 -8.39 0.44
C PHE A 46 4.28 -9.40 0.74
N HIS A 47 3.91 -10.54 1.29
CA HIS A 47 4.79 -11.62 1.64
C HIS A 47 4.08 -12.96 1.44
N GLU A 48 4.63 -13.80 0.55
CA GLU A 48 4.03 -15.07 0.10
C GLU A 48 3.60 -15.98 1.27
N THR A 49 4.39 -16.04 2.35
CA THR A 49 4.11 -16.87 3.53
C THR A 49 3.20 -16.22 4.57
N TYR A 50 3.19 -14.89 4.69
CA TYR A 50 2.51 -14.20 5.80
C TYR A 50 1.22 -13.49 5.39
N ASP A 51 0.95 -13.36 4.10
CA ASP A 51 -0.27 -12.74 3.57
C ASP A 51 -1.51 -13.63 3.62
N ASP A 52 -1.35 -14.96 3.61
CA ASP A 52 -2.45 -15.94 3.51
C ASP A 52 -3.02 -16.39 4.87
N ASP A 53 -2.42 -15.96 5.98
CA ASP A 53 -2.90 -16.30 7.31
C ASP A 53 -3.84 -15.21 7.84
N ASP A 54 -5.13 -15.51 7.80
CA ASP A 54 -6.21 -14.77 8.45
C ASP A 54 -5.82 -14.24 9.85
N GLU A 55 -6.24 -13.01 10.12
CA GLU A 55 -6.15 -12.26 11.38
C GLU A 55 -6.84 -12.98 12.56
N ASN A 56 -6.33 -14.14 12.99
CA ASN A 56 -6.82 -14.90 14.13
C ASN A 56 -5.70 -15.28 15.11
N ASP A 57 -4.68 -14.43 15.27
CA ASP A 57 -3.87 -14.47 16.49
C ASP A 57 -4.39 -13.37 17.41
N ASN A 58 -5.31 -13.80 18.29
CA ASN A 58 -5.80 -13.03 19.42
C ASN A 58 -4.63 -12.37 20.17
N ASP A 59 -4.88 -11.13 20.55
CA ASP A 59 -4.07 -10.23 21.35
C ASP A 59 -3.64 -10.87 22.68
N ASP A 60 -2.52 -11.61 22.68
CA ASP A 60 -1.73 -11.81 23.89
C ASP A 60 -0.83 -10.57 24.06
N SER A 61 -1.45 -9.55 24.65
CA SER A 61 -0.81 -8.43 25.31
C SER A 61 0.04 -8.95 26.48
N GLN A 62 1.17 -9.57 26.17
CA GLN A 62 2.24 -9.79 27.13
C GLN A 62 2.90 -8.43 27.40
N SER A 63 2.41 -7.81 28.47
CA SER A 63 3.08 -6.76 29.23
C SER A 63 4.57 -7.09 29.37
N ASP A 64 5.43 -6.27 28.75
CA ASP A 64 6.86 -6.19 29.05
C ASP A 64 7.01 -5.72 30.50
N ASN A 65 6.96 -6.65 31.46
CA ASN A 65 7.52 -6.47 32.78
C ASN A 65 8.94 -7.04 32.75
N ASP A 66 9.87 -6.19 32.32
CA ASP A 66 11.30 -6.35 32.53
C ASP A 66 11.58 -6.17 34.03
N GLU A 67 11.43 -7.24 34.82
CA GLU A 67 12.04 -7.35 36.14
C GLU A 67 13.06 -8.49 36.10
N ASP A 68 14.33 -8.08 35.97
CA ASP A 68 15.51 -8.66 36.59
C ASP A 68 15.45 -10.16 36.94
N ASP A 69 15.89 -11.04 36.03
CA ASP A 69 16.56 -12.27 36.48
C ASP A 69 17.62 -12.76 35.49
N ASP A 70 18.84 -12.78 36.01
CA ASP A 70 20.07 -13.29 35.41
C ASP A 70 19.96 -14.82 35.18
N ASN A 71 19.37 -15.25 34.07
CA ASN A 71 19.52 -16.62 33.62
C ASN A 71 19.72 -16.72 32.11
N ILE A 72 21.01 -16.77 31.75
CA ILE A 72 21.58 -17.22 30.48
C ILE A 72 21.13 -18.67 30.21
N SER A 73 19.87 -18.84 29.83
CA SER A 73 19.39 -20.03 29.15
C SER A 73 19.32 -19.66 27.68
N MET A 74 20.33 -20.08 26.91
CA MET A 74 20.19 -20.27 25.46
C MET A 74 19.11 -21.32 25.22
N ARG A 75 17.85 -20.96 25.44
CA ARG A 75 16.69 -21.71 24.98
C ARG A 75 16.76 -21.65 23.47
N ILE A 76 17.10 -22.78 22.87
CA ILE A 76 16.93 -23.01 21.43
C ILE A 76 15.47 -22.71 21.14
N GLU A 77 15.23 -21.52 20.60
CA GLU A 77 13.90 -21.10 20.21
C GLU A 77 13.39 -22.12 19.19
N SER A 78 12.18 -22.64 19.40
CA SER A 78 11.58 -23.55 18.44
C SER A 78 11.46 -22.84 17.09
N SER A 79 11.55 -23.60 16.00
CA SER A 79 11.38 -23.05 14.64
C SER A 79 10.08 -22.23 14.53
N GLU A 80 9.02 -22.69 15.18
CA GLU A 80 7.71 -22.04 15.25
C GLU A 80 7.73 -20.69 15.99
N ALA A 81 8.38 -20.61 17.16
CA ALA A 81 8.47 -19.36 17.91
C ALA A 81 9.26 -18.28 17.14
N ARG A 82 10.32 -18.71 16.45
CA ARG A 82 11.11 -17.85 15.56
C ARG A 82 10.28 -17.32 14.39
N GLU A 83 9.49 -18.17 13.74
CA GLU A 83 8.62 -17.80 12.63
C GLU A 83 7.53 -16.80 13.05
N LYS A 84 6.87 -17.05 14.19
CA LYS A 84 5.89 -16.09 14.76
C LYS A 84 6.51 -14.73 15.05
N ARG A 85 7.74 -14.69 15.59
CA ARG A 85 8.44 -13.42 15.82
C ARG A 85 8.75 -12.70 14.51
N LEU A 86 9.21 -13.41 13.48
CA LEU A 86 9.48 -12.83 12.16
C LEU A 86 8.21 -12.28 11.51
N LYS A 87 7.09 -13.01 11.60
CA LYS A 87 5.77 -12.55 11.15
C LYS A 87 5.34 -11.27 11.86
N ARG A 88 5.44 -11.21 13.20
CA ARG A 88 5.13 -9.99 13.98
C ARG A 88 6.00 -8.79 13.59
N HIS A 89 7.31 -9.00 13.41
CA HIS A 89 8.19 -7.93 12.95
C HIS A 89 7.84 -7.45 11.54
N TRP A 90 7.49 -8.37 10.64
CA TRP A 90 7.08 -8.04 9.29
C TRP A 90 5.77 -7.25 9.29
N LEU A 91 4.74 -7.68 10.03
CA LEU A 91 3.47 -6.95 10.19
C LEU A 91 3.68 -5.55 10.73
N LYS A 92 4.46 -5.40 11.81
CA LYS A 92 4.78 -4.08 12.39
C LYS A 92 5.48 -3.16 11.39
N ARG A 93 6.37 -3.70 10.55
CA ARG A 93 7.03 -2.93 9.48
C ARG A 93 6.05 -2.54 8.38
N ARG A 94 5.21 -3.49 7.92
CA ARG A 94 4.16 -3.26 6.94
C ARG A 94 3.19 -2.16 7.39
N ASP A 95 2.69 -2.25 8.61
CA ASP A 95 1.72 -1.31 9.16
C ASP A 95 2.32 0.09 9.28
N LYS A 96 3.59 0.18 9.68
CA LYS A 96 4.33 1.45 9.68
C LYS A 96 4.47 2.04 8.28
N ALA A 97 4.77 1.21 7.28
CA ALA A 97 4.89 1.65 5.89
C ALA A 97 3.55 2.17 5.34
N LEU A 98 2.46 1.43 5.57
CA LEU A 98 1.10 1.83 5.18
C LEU A 98 0.64 3.09 5.91
N ALA A 99 0.89 3.19 7.23
CA ALA A 99 0.57 4.37 8.00
C ALA A 99 1.28 5.62 7.46
N ASN A 100 2.57 5.50 7.11
CA ASN A 100 3.33 6.59 6.50
C ASN A 100 2.80 6.96 5.11
N TYR A 101 2.44 5.96 4.30
CA TYR A 101 1.90 6.17 2.95
C TYR A 101 0.58 6.94 2.98
N TYR A 102 -0.36 6.51 3.83
CA TYR A 102 -1.71 7.07 3.98
C TYR A 102 -1.80 8.30 4.89
N LYS A 103 -0.70 8.70 5.54
CA LYS A 103 -0.66 9.82 6.48
C LYS A 103 -1.24 11.12 5.93
N TYR A 104 -0.96 11.42 4.65
CA TYR A 104 -1.39 12.67 4.01
C TYR A 104 -2.33 12.37 2.86
N ARG A 105 -3.62 12.65 3.09
CA ARG A 105 -4.67 12.59 2.07
C ARG A 105 -4.90 13.96 1.44
N GLN A 106 -4.93 14.00 0.12
CA GLN A 106 -5.15 15.23 -0.64
C GLN A 106 -5.80 14.91 -1.99
N HIS A 107 -6.32 15.92 -2.67
CA HIS A 107 -6.72 15.81 -4.07
C HIS A 107 -5.57 16.25 -4.98
N SER A 108 -5.39 15.49 -6.07
CA SER A 108 -4.49 15.81 -7.17
C SER A 108 -5.24 16.65 -8.22
N TYR A 109 -4.84 16.52 -9.48
CA TYR A 109 -5.47 17.18 -10.62
C TYR A 109 -6.94 16.75 -10.79
N SER A 110 -7.74 17.68 -11.35
CA SER A 110 -9.13 17.42 -11.68
C SER A 110 -9.24 16.27 -12.69
N SER A 111 -10.15 15.33 -12.41
CA SER A 111 -10.49 14.23 -13.33
C SER A 111 -11.00 14.75 -14.68
N ALA A 112 -11.73 15.87 -14.68
CA ALA A 112 -12.24 16.46 -15.92
C ALA A 112 -11.11 16.97 -16.82
N LEU A 113 -10.05 17.54 -16.23
CA LEU A 113 -8.88 18.00 -16.99
C LEU A 113 -8.14 16.83 -17.66
N ILE A 114 -8.03 15.69 -16.98
CA ILE A 114 -7.42 14.47 -17.55
C ILE A 114 -8.25 13.98 -18.74
N MET A 115 -9.58 14.01 -18.65
CA MET A 115 -10.47 13.62 -19.74
C MET A 115 -10.43 14.62 -20.91
N PHE A 116 -10.30 15.91 -20.60
CA PHE A 116 -10.14 16.94 -21.62
C PHE A 116 -8.82 16.78 -22.38
N GLU A 117 -7.71 16.50 -21.68
CA GLU A 117 -6.42 16.18 -22.31
C GLU A 117 -6.52 14.93 -23.20
N LEU A 118 -7.24 13.90 -22.76
CA LEU A 118 -7.52 12.73 -23.59
C LEU A 118 -8.32 13.10 -24.85
N ALA A 119 -9.35 13.94 -24.74
CA ALA A 119 -10.13 14.41 -25.89
C ALA A 119 -9.25 15.21 -26.87
N TYR A 120 -8.38 16.07 -26.35
CA TYR A 120 -7.39 16.83 -27.12
C TYR A 120 -6.42 15.91 -27.87
N LEU A 121 -5.88 14.88 -27.22
CA LEU A 121 -5.01 13.89 -27.87
C LEU A 121 -5.72 13.11 -28.99
N LEU A 122 -7.05 13.01 -28.93
CA LEU A 122 -7.88 12.38 -29.95
C LEU A 122 -8.40 13.37 -31.01
N SER A 123 -8.02 14.65 -30.93
CA SER A 123 -8.55 15.74 -31.77
C SER A 123 -10.07 15.85 -31.72
N LYS A 124 -10.64 15.64 -30.53
CA LYS A 124 -12.08 15.71 -30.23
C LYS A 124 -12.39 16.75 -29.15
N ASP A 125 -11.45 17.64 -28.87
CA ASP A 125 -11.65 18.76 -27.96
C ASP A 125 -12.68 19.73 -28.53
N THR A 126 -13.69 20.03 -27.71
CA THR A 126 -14.77 20.97 -28.05
C THR A 126 -14.90 22.02 -26.96
N ASN A 127 -15.43 23.20 -27.31
CA ASN A 127 -15.69 24.26 -26.34
C ASN A 127 -16.65 23.83 -25.23
N GLU A 128 -17.56 22.89 -25.51
CA GLU A 128 -18.48 22.32 -24.51
C GLU A 128 -17.77 21.45 -23.47
N GLN A 129 -16.69 20.75 -23.84
CA GLN A 129 -15.90 19.95 -22.89
C GLN A 129 -14.95 20.82 -22.05
N LEU A 130 -14.63 22.01 -22.53
CA LEU A 130 -13.81 22.98 -21.82
C LEU A 130 -14.61 23.70 -20.72
N TRP A 131 -15.91 23.92 -20.96
CA TRP A 131 -16.85 24.56 -20.04
C TRP A 131 -17.27 23.63 -18.91
#